data_AF-A0A8H6MMB1-F1
#
_entry.id   AF-A0A8H6MMB1-F1
#
_cell.length_a   1.000
_cell.length_b   1.000
_cell.length_c   1.000
_cell.angle_alpha   90.00
_cell.angle_beta   90.00
_cell.angle_gamma   90.00
#
_symmetry.space_group_name_H-M   'P 1'
#
loop_
_entity.id
_entity.type
_entity.pdbx_description
1 polymer ?
#
loop_
_entity_poly.entity_id
_entity_poly.type
_entity_poly.pdbx_seq_one_letter_code
_entity_poly.pdbx_strand_id
1 'polypeptide(L)'
;MSSPQNTVKTDLWLEPLSEEDHLQDFHEISSDEPASLWSTQPPTVSLEDSVHKMRTIYARNPQKPWLAGYAVMSSEYPGPDGEPTTKMIGMVRTSQPSPCGLMFGYKIRSDCWGKGYGTRAVKMFLDEYWKEPRWAPRGEVFTAPRRISVTARNLSPPADSVIDEAIASVNDKASPMETDEASALETDDASSTSTNVFYGWEGKYPEPGGDDADMIIDIKHLIASVDLENEGSMRVARKCGGKHVAVNNKSVKVWRFREKRDMAIWRMDRPGSR
;
A
#
# COMPACT_ATOMS: atom_id res chain seq x y z
N MET A 1 29.05 -46.70 -4.37
CA MET A 1 27.64 -46.41 -4.02
C MET A 1 27.56 -44.92 -3.76
N SER A 2 27.10 -44.14 -4.75
CA SER A 2 26.97 -42.68 -4.60
C SER A 2 25.69 -42.39 -3.84
N SER A 3 25.81 -41.71 -2.69
CA SER A 3 24.65 -41.25 -1.92
C SER A 3 23.79 -40.31 -2.76
N PRO A 4 22.46 -40.43 -2.74
CA PRO A 4 21.59 -39.49 -3.42
C PRO A 4 21.75 -38.11 -2.76
N GLN A 5 22.20 -37.13 -3.55
CA GLN A 5 22.17 -35.73 -3.15
C GLN A 5 20.70 -35.33 -3.01
N ASN A 6 20.24 -35.23 -1.78
CA ASN A 6 18.91 -34.73 -1.45
C ASN A 6 18.93 -33.22 -1.71
N THR A 7 18.71 -32.82 -2.97
CA THR A 7 18.52 -31.42 -3.33
C THR A 7 17.29 -30.92 -2.61
N VAL A 8 17.46 -30.06 -1.61
CA VAL A 8 16.35 -29.40 -0.90
C VAL A 8 15.54 -28.65 -1.97
N LYS A 9 14.37 -29.18 -2.29
CA LYS A 9 13.44 -28.54 -3.22
C LYS A 9 12.92 -27.28 -2.55
N THR A 10 13.15 -26.13 -3.16
CA THR A 10 12.59 -24.87 -2.66
C THR A 10 11.08 -24.89 -2.88
N ASP A 11 10.31 -24.76 -1.81
CA ASP A 11 8.85 -24.79 -1.80
C ASP A 11 8.20 -23.45 -2.21
N LEU A 12 8.99 -22.36 -2.21
CA LEU A 12 8.58 -21.01 -2.57
C LEU A 12 9.70 -20.26 -3.31
N TRP A 13 9.40 -19.64 -4.46
CA TRP A 13 10.37 -18.84 -5.22
C TRP A 13 9.73 -17.62 -5.90
N LEU A 14 10.57 -16.77 -6.50
CA LEU A 14 10.13 -15.61 -7.28
C LEU A 14 10.44 -15.82 -8.76
N GLU A 15 9.48 -15.49 -9.61
CA GLU A 15 9.65 -15.43 -11.07
C GLU A 15 9.31 -14.02 -11.56
N PRO A 16 9.97 -13.49 -12.60
CA PRO A 16 9.55 -12.25 -13.22
C PRO A 16 8.10 -12.35 -13.67
N LEU A 17 7.24 -11.44 -13.19
CA LEU A 17 5.82 -11.49 -13.54
C LEU A 17 5.64 -11.26 -15.05
N SER A 18 4.97 -12.20 -15.72
CA SER A 18 4.75 -12.24 -17.16
C SER A 18 3.29 -12.62 -17.47
N GLU A 19 2.76 -12.11 -18.57
CA GLU A 19 1.41 -12.49 -19.03
C GLU A 19 1.37 -13.93 -19.52
N GLU A 20 2.42 -14.36 -20.23
CA GLU A 20 2.51 -15.70 -20.83
C GLU A 20 2.39 -16.81 -19.78
N ASP A 21 3.10 -16.68 -18.66
CA ASP A 21 3.18 -17.75 -17.67
C ASP A 21 2.18 -17.58 -16.52
N HIS A 22 1.80 -16.34 -16.19
CA HIS A 22 1.15 -16.05 -14.91
C HIS A 22 -0.27 -15.47 -15.02
N LEU A 23 -0.78 -15.20 -16.21
CA LEU A 23 -2.05 -14.46 -16.38
C LEU A 23 -3.22 -15.12 -15.64
N GLN A 24 -3.35 -16.44 -15.74
CA GLN A 24 -4.48 -17.15 -15.14
C GLN A 24 -4.46 -17.07 -13.62
N ASP A 25 -3.32 -17.39 -12.99
CA ASP A 25 -3.17 -17.30 -11.54
C ASP A 25 -3.26 -15.86 -11.04
N PHE A 26 -2.71 -14.90 -11.79
CA PHE A 26 -2.83 -13.48 -11.48
C PHE A 26 -4.29 -13.02 -11.49
N HIS A 27 -5.09 -13.50 -12.46
CA HIS A 27 -6.51 -13.20 -12.50
C HIS A 27 -7.23 -13.76 -11.28
N GLU A 28 -6.98 -15.02 -10.91
CA GLU A 28 -7.57 -15.63 -9.71
C GLU A 28 -7.21 -14.84 -8.42
N ILE A 29 -5.95 -14.41 -8.28
CA ILE A 29 -5.52 -13.57 -7.14
C ILE A 29 -6.17 -12.18 -7.20
N SER A 30 -6.36 -11.64 -8.40
CA SER A 30 -6.89 -10.29 -8.59
C SER A 30 -8.41 -10.24 -8.49
N SER A 31 -9.12 -11.34 -8.74
CA SER A 31 -10.56 -11.50 -8.55
C SER A 31 -10.93 -11.96 -7.14
N ASP A 32 -9.98 -12.48 -6.36
CA ASP A 32 -10.13 -12.78 -4.93
C ASP A 32 -10.41 -11.48 -4.14
N GLU A 33 -11.68 -11.31 -3.74
CA GLU A 33 -12.16 -10.16 -3.00
C GLU A 33 -11.48 -10.02 -1.62
N PRO A 34 -11.41 -11.06 -0.77
CA PRO A 34 -10.58 -11.03 0.43
C PRO A 34 -9.13 -10.59 0.17
N ALA A 35 -8.45 -11.17 -0.83
CA ALA A 35 -7.07 -10.77 -1.17
C ALA A 35 -6.94 -9.31 -1.62
N SER A 36 -8.03 -8.72 -2.09
CA SER A 36 -8.10 -7.35 -2.56
C SER A 36 -8.62 -6.38 -1.50
N LEU A 37 -9.03 -6.84 -0.31
CA LEU A 37 -9.65 -6.01 0.74
C LEU A 37 -8.88 -4.71 1.04
N TRP A 38 -7.54 -4.78 1.06
CA TRP A 38 -6.66 -3.67 1.40
C TRP A 38 -6.07 -2.93 0.20
N SER A 39 -6.58 -3.19 -1.00
CA SER A 39 -6.14 -2.58 -2.25
C SER A 39 -6.82 -1.22 -2.48
N THR A 40 -6.18 -0.32 -3.22
CA THR A 40 -6.86 0.89 -3.73
C THR A 40 -7.78 0.57 -4.91
N GLN A 41 -7.52 -0.54 -5.60
CA GLN A 41 -8.31 -1.00 -6.73
C GLN A 41 -9.21 -2.17 -6.34
N PRO A 42 -10.44 -2.23 -6.87
CA PRO A 42 -11.35 -3.36 -6.68
C PRO A 42 -10.79 -4.64 -7.31
N PRO A 43 -11.38 -5.79 -6.96
CA PRO A 43 -11.12 -7.05 -7.64
C PRO A 43 -11.43 -6.94 -9.13
N THR A 44 -10.66 -7.63 -9.97
CA THR A 44 -10.95 -7.74 -11.40
C THR A 44 -12.11 -8.70 -11.62
N VAL A 45 -13.05 -8.34 -12.50
CA VAL A 45 -14.22 -9.19 -12.80
C VAL A 45 -13.92 -10.14 -13.96
N SER A 46 -13.16 -9.68 -14.95
CA SER A 46 -12.84 -10.47 -16.14
C SER A 46 -11.34 -10.74 -16.30
N LEU A 47 -11.03 -11.74 -17.14
CA LEU A 47 -9.66 -12.02 -17.56
C LEU A 47 -9.10 -10.84 -18.37
N GLU A 48 -9.92 -10.18 -19.18
CA GLU A 48 -9.54 -8.99 -19.96
C GLU A 48 -9.11 -7.83 -19.05
N ASP A 49 -9.84 -7.56 -17.97
CA ASP A 49 -9.44 -6.56 -16.96
C ASP A 49 -8.08 -6.90 -16.35
N SER A 50 -7.82 -8.20 -16.16
CA SER A 50 -6.58 -8.70 -15.58
C SER A 50 -5.41 -8.58 -16.54
N VAL A 51 -5.64 -8.85 -17.83
CA VAL A 51 -4.67 -8.57 -18.91
C VAL A 51 -4.35 -7.08 -18.95
N HIS A 52 -5.37 -6.22 -18.99
CA HIS A 52 -5.18 -4.77 -19.03
C HIS A 52 -4.37 -4.30 -17.81
N LYS A 53 -4.74 -4.77 -16.61
CA LYS A 53 -4.04 -4.45 -15.37
C LYS A 53 -2.59 -4.94 -15.41
N MET A 54 -2.34 -6.16 -15.90
CA MET A 54 -0.99 -6.69 -15.98
C MET A 54 -0.13 -5.87 -16.95
N ARG A 55 -0.65 -5.53 -18.14
CA ARG A 55 0.08 -4.75 -19.16
C ARG A 55 0.33 -3.29 -18.77
N THR A 56 -0.61 -2.65 -18.08
CA THR A 56 -0.51 -1.22 -17.77
C THR A 56 0.20 -0.95 -16.46
N ILE A 57 -0.12 -1.73 -15.44
CA ILE A 57 0.35 -1.49 -14.08
C ILE A 57 1.55 -2.36 -13.79
N TYR A 58 1.54 -3.64 -14.18
CA TYR A 58 2.53 -4.65 -13.76
C TYR A 58 3.59 -5.01 -14.80
N ALA A 59 3.49 -4.50 -16.03
CA ALA A 59 4.43 -4.85 -17.08
C ALA A 59 5.85 -4.45 -16.70
N ARG A 60 6.79 -5.38 -16.88
CA ARG A 60 8.20 -5.03 -16.84
C ARG A 60 8.47 -4.03 -17.94
N ASN A 61 9.00 -2.89 -17.55
CA ASN A 61 9.41 -1.84 -18.45
C ASN A 61 10.95 -1.82 -18.45
N PRO A 62 11.62 -2.28 -19.53
CA PRO A 62 13.08 -2.26 -19.63
C PRO A 62 13.69 -0.86 -19.45
N GLN A 63 12.94 0.19 -19.78
CA GLN A 63 13.34 1.59 -19.60
C GLN A 63 13.16 2.08 -18.15
N LYS A 64 12.46 1.32 -17.31
CA LYS A 64 12.26 1.60 -15.88
C LYS A 64 12.69 0.40 -15.02
N PRO A 65 13.98 0.03 -15.02
CA PRO A 65 14.47 -1.15 -14.31
C PRO A 65 14.32 -1.09 -12.78
N TRP A 66 14.07 0.10 -12.20
CA TRP A 66 13.70 0.24 -10.79
C TRP A 66 12.28 -0.22 -10.48
N LEU A 67 11.42 -0.36 -11.50
CA LEU A 67 10.09 -0.94 -11.40
C LEU A 67 10.17 -2.46 -11.60
N ALA A 68 10.25 -3.18 -10.49
CA ALA A 68 10.31 -4.64 -10.46
C ALA A 68 8.99 -5.24 -10.02
N GLY A 69 8.56 -6.32 -10.68
CA GLY A 69 7.38 -7.10 -10.35
C GLY A 69 7.68 -8.59 -10.49
N TYR A 70 7.35 -9.34 -9.44
CA TYR A 70 7.58 -10.77 -9.38
C TYR A 70 6.29 -11.53 -9.02
N ALA A 71 6.09 -12.65 -9.67
CA ALA A 71 5.19 -13.70 -9.23
C ALA A 71 5.81 -14.45 -8.04
N VAL A 72 4.99 -14.78 -7.06
CA VAL A 72 5.36 -15.60 -5.90
C VAL A 72 4.85 -17.01 -6.18
N MET A 73 5.77 -17.90 -6.50
CA MET A 73 5.47 -19.27 -6.92
C MET A 73 5.62 -20.22 -5.75
N SER A 74 4.77 -21.24 -5.68
CA SER A 74 4.90 -22.35 -4.73
C SER A 74 4.73 -23.68 -5.44
N SER A 75 5.53 -24.68 -5.06
CA SER A 75 5.42 -26.06 -5.56
C SER A 75 4.55 -26.95 -4.66
N GLU A 76 4.01 -26.40 -3.58
CA GLU A 76 3.23 -27.11 -2.57
C GLU A 76 1.78 -26.66 -2.53
N TYR A 77 1.30 -26.02 -3.61
CA TYR A 77 -0.10 -25.64 -3.68
C TYR A 77 -0.97 -26.89 -3.88
N PRO A 78 -2.08 -27.07 -3.16
CA PRO A 78 -2.94 -28.23 -3.35
C PRO A 78 -3.56 -28.25 -4.75
N GLY A 79 -3.26 -29.29 -5.53
CA GLY A 79 -3.89 -29.53 -6.83
C GLY A 79 -5.31 -30.10 -6.72
N PRO A 80 -6.03 -30.25 -7.84
CA PRO A 80 -7.40 -30.78 -7.86
C PRO A 80 -7.52 -32.18 -7.23
N ASP A 81 -6.50 -33.01 -7.40
CA ASP A 81 -6.45 -34.38 -6.90
C ASP A 81 -5.83 -34.48 -5.49
N GLY A 82 -5.54 -33.34 -4.86
CA GLY A 82 -4.83 -33.25 -3.57
C GLY A 82 -3.31 -33.34 -3.66
N GLU A 83 -2.76 -33.69 -4.84
CA GLU A 83 -1.32 -33.71 -5.08
C GLU A 83 -0.74 -32.30 -5.19
N PRO A 84 0.48 -32.05 -4.66
CA PRO A 84 1.16 -30.76 -4.79
C PRO A 84 1.35 -30.34 -6.25
N THR A 85 0.93 -29.12 -6.58
CA THR A 85 1.15 -28.50 -7.89
C THR A 85 1.92 -27.19 -7.76
N THR A 86 2.60 -26.83 -8.84
CA THR A 86 3.23 -25.52 -8.98
C THR A 86 2.16 -24.49 -9.34
N LYS A 87 2.07 -23.41 -8.56
CA LYS A 87 1.11 -22.32 -8.80
C LYS A 87 1.68 -20.99 -8.32
N MET A 88 1.29 -19.90 -8.98
CA MET A 88 1.49 -18.55 -8.43
C MET A 88 0.49 -18.32 -7.30
N ILE A 89 1.00 -18.11 -6.09
CA ILE A 89 0.21 -17.87 -4.87
C ILE A 89 0.19 -16.40 -4.45
N GLY A 90 0.90 -15.54 -5.17
CA GLY A 90 0.94 -14.12 -4.90
C GLY A 90 1.82 -13.35 -5.85
N MET A 91 1.98 -12.07 -5.57
CA MET A 91 2.83 -11.15 -6.31
C MET A 91 3.46 -10.13 -5.36
N VAL A 92 4.63 -9.63 -5.71
CA VAL A 92 5.32 -8.55 -5.01
C VAL A 92 5.97 -7.62 -6.02
N ARG A 93 5.88 -6.31 -5.78
CA ARG A 93 6.34 -5.32 -6.76
C ARG A 93 6.65 -3.97 -6.14
N THR A 94 7.49 -3.20 -6.82
CA THR A 94 7.53 -1.74 -6.67
C THR A 94 6.42 -1.08 -7.48
N SER A 95 5.89 0.04 -7.02
CA SER A 95 4.78 0.76 -7.65
C SER A 95 5.11 2.23 -7.85
N GLN A 96 4.25 3.12 -7.35
CA GLN A 96 4.31 4.55 -7.60
C GLN A 96 5.34 5.25 -6.70
N PRO A 97 5.85 6.42 -7.11
CA PRO A 97 6.59 7.30 -6.21
C PRO A 97 5.71 7.76 -5.05
N SER A 98 6.34 8.14 -3.94
CA SER A 98 5.69 8.78 -2.80
C SER A 98 6.55 9.91 -2.26
N PRO A 99 6.05 10.77 -1.35
CA PRO A 99 6.89 11.81 -0.75
C PRO A 99 8.12 11.27 -0.03
N CYS A 100 8.10 10.00 0.38
CA CYS A 100 9.16 9.36 1.15
C CYS A 100 10.03 8.39 0.34
N GLY A 101 9.73 8.16 -0.94
CA GLY A 101 10.49 7.25 -1.80
C GLY A 101 9.60 6.29 -2.61
N LEU A 102 10.24 5.38 -3.35
CA LEU A 102 9.54 4.44 -4.22
C LEU A 102 8.72 3.44 -3.38
N MET A 103 7.44 3.32 -3.67
CA MET A 103 6.58 2.39 -2.97
C MET A 103 6.78 0.96 -3.45
N PHE A 104 6.50 0.00 -2.59
CA PHE A 104 6.32 -1.39 -2.96
C PHE A 104 5.11 -1.98 -2.21
N GLY A 105 4.60 -3.09 -2.73
CA GLY A 105 3.47 -3.81 -2.16
C GLY A 105 3.46 -5.26 -2.60
N TYR A 106 2.65 -6.06 -1.93
CA TYR A 106 2.47 -7.46 -2.25
C TYR A 106 1.01 -7.85 -2.08
N LYS A 107 0.63 -8.96 -2.73
CA LYS A 107 -0.68 -9.60 -2.57
C LYS A 107 -0.48 -11.10 -2.55
N ILE A 108 -1.07 -11.79 -1.58
CA ILE A 108 -1.07 -13.25 -1.46
C ILE A 108 -2.54 -13.69 -1.53
N ARG A 109 -2.82 -14.82 -2.20
CA ARG A 109 -4.15 -15.45 -2.19
C ARG A 109 -4.67 -15.62 -0.77
N SER A 110 -5.97 -15.44 -0.57
CA SER A 110 -6.57 -15.50 0.76
C SER A 110 -6.47 -16.88 1.41
N ASP A 111 -6.60 -17.96 0.61
CA ASP A 111 -6.40 -19.36 1.02
C ASP A 111 -4.96 -19.71 1.48
N CYS A 112 -4.01 -18.80 1.23
CA CYS A 112 -2.60 -18.92 1.58
C CYS A 112 -2.23 -18.05 2.79
N TRP A 113 -3.18 -17.33 3.38
CA TRP A 113 -2.93 -16.51 4.56
C TRP A 113 -2.64 -17.34 5.80
N GLY A 114 -1.96 -16.74 6.78
CA GLY A 114 -1.57 -17.41 8.04
C GLY A 114 -0.39 -18.39 7.92
N LYS A 115 -0.01 -18.81 6.70
CA LYS A 115 1.08 -19.78 6.45
C LYS A 115 2.49 -19.18 6.37
N GLY A 116 2.62 -17.87 6.57
CA GLY A 116 3.91 -17.16 6.54
C GLY A 116 4.43 -16.78 5.15
N TYR A 117 3.73 -17.14 4.06
CA TYR A 117 4.14 -16.85 2.68
C TYR A 117 4.41 -15.37 2.41
N GLY A 118 3.57 -14.46 2.91
CA GLY A 118 3.79 -13.02 2.72
C GLY A 118 5.13 -12.52 3.28
N THR A 119 5.56 -13.02 4.45
CA THR A 119 6.87 -12.66 5.03
C THR A 119 8.01 -13.22 4.18
N ARG A 120 7.91 -14.47 3.75
CA ARG A 120 8.95 -15.12 2.93
C ARG A 120 9.08 -14.43 1.57
N ALA A 121 7.97 -14.17 0.90
CA ALA A 121 7.92 -13.48 -0.38
C ALA A 121 8.54 -12.08 -0.32
N VAL A 122 8.19 -11.28 0.69
CA VAL A 122 8.76 -9.93 0.84
C VAL A 122 10.26 -9.98 1.15
N LYS A 123 10.73 -10.92 1.98
CA LYS A 123 12.17 -11.09 2.21
C LYS A 123 12.91 -11.44 0.93
N MET A 124 12.44 -12.45 0.20
CA MET A 124 13.04 -12.86 -1.07
C MET A 124 13.06 -11.71 -2.08
N PHE A 125 11.99 -10.91 -2.12
CA PHE A 125 11.92 -9.75 -2.99
C PHE A 125 12.93 -8.68 -2.61
N LEU A 126 13.07 -8.35 -1.33
CA LEU A 126 14.05 -7.36 -0.88
C LEU A 126 15.47 -7.84 -1.16
N ASP A 127 15.76 -9.12 -0.91
CA ASP A 127 17.06 -9.73 -1.21
C ASP A 127 17.36 -9.63 -2.72
N GLU A 128 16.40 -9.95 -3.58
CA GLU A 128 16.52 -9.86 -5.04
C GLU A 128 16.66 -8.41 -5.53
N TYR A 129 15.80 -7.51 -5.03
CA TYR A 129 15.74 -6.12 -5.46
C TYR A 129 17.05 -5.39 -5.17
N TRP A 130 17.70 -5.73 -4.05
CA TRP A 130 18.95 -5.12 -3.57
C TRP A 130 20.24 -5.81 -4.02
N LYS A 131 20.18 -6.87 -4.84
CA LYS A 131 21.40 -7.47 -5.42
C LYS A 131 22.23 -6.48 -6.24
N GLU A 132 21.55 -5.49 -6.83
CA GLU A 132 22.16 -4.48 -7.68
C GLU A 132 21.71 -3.07 -7.26
N PRO A 133 22.55 -2.04 -7.45
CA PRO A 133 22.13 -0.66 -7.34
C PRO A 133 20.92 -0.36 -8.26
N ARG A 134 20.01 0.49 -7.80
CA ARG A 134 18.80 0.85 -8.54
C ARG A 134 18.80 2.34 -8.78
N TRP A 135 19.01 2.73 -10.03
CA TRP A 135 19.08 4.13 -10.43
C TRP A 135 17.77 4.55 -11.10
N ALA A 136 17.22 5.69 -10.71
CA ALA A 136 15.97 6.21 -11.27
C ALA A 136 15.97 7.74 -11.26
N PRO A 137 15.23 8.40 -12.17
CA PRO A 137 14.94 9.81 -12.04
C PRO A 137 14.27 10.11 -10.70
N ARG A 138 14.68 11.18 -10.03
CA ARG A 138 14.18 11.56 -8.71
C ARG A 138 12.65 11.70 -8.70
N GLY A 139 12.06 12.27 -9.74
CA GLY A 139 10.60 12.42 -9.87
C GLY A 139 9.84 11.09 -9.98
N GLU A 140 10.53 10.01 -10.34
CA GLU A 140 9.96 8.65 -10.41
C GLU A 140 10.08 7.86 -9.10
N VAL A 141 10.79 8.43 -8.12
CA VAL A 141 10.98 7.84 -6.78
C VAL A 141 10.26 8.68 -5.73
N PHE A 142 10.37 10.01 -5.83
CA PHE A 142 9.83 10.97 -4.89
C PHE A 142 8.76 11.83 -5.54
N THR A 143 7.61 11.97 -4.89
CA THR A 143 6.65 13.02 -5.26
C THR A 143 6.94 14.29 -4.47
N ALA A 144 6.72 15.46 -5.09
CA ALA A 144 6.79 16.72 -4.37
C ALA A 144 5.75 16.72 -3.23
N PRO A 145 6.07 17.27 -2.04
CA PRO A 145 5.05 17.58 -1.06
C PRO A 145 4.03 18.51 -1.72
N ARG A 146 2.74 18.20 -1.63
CA ARG A 146 1.71 19.17 -2.05
C ARG A 146 1.89 20.41 -1.17
N ARG A 147 2.21 21.56 -1.76
CA ARG A 147 2.16 22.84 -1.05
C ARG A 147 0.73 23.05 -0.55
N ILE A 148 0.51 22.90 0.75
CA ILE A 148 -0.74 23.29 1.37
C ILE A 148 -0.65 24.81 1.53
N SER A 149 -1.36 25.57 0.70
CA SER A 149 -1.61 26.98 0.95
C SER A 149 -2.54 27.09 2.16
N VAL A 150 -1.97 27.24 3.35
CA VAL A 150 -2.76 27.64 4.52
C VAL A 150 -3.03 29.12 4.36
N THR A 151 -4.22 29.47 3.85
CA THR A 151 -4.75 30.82 4.05
C THR A 151 -5.02 30.95 5.54
N ALA A 152 -4.14 31.64 6.24
CA ALA A 152 -4.35 32.03 7.64
C ALA A 152 -5.63 32.87 7.70
N ARG A 153 -6.76 32.23 8.04
CA ARG A 153 -7.92 32.98 8.55
C ARG A 153 -7.56 33.34 9.98
N ASN A 154 -7.46 34.65 10.21
CA ASN A 154 -7.23 35.29 11.50
C ASN A 154 -8.08 34.64 12.60
N LEU A 155 -7.47 33.80 13.43
CA LEU A 155 -8.01 33.46 14.73
C LEU A 155 -7.43 34.47 15.72
N SER A 156 -8.20 35.53 15.99
CA SER A 156 -7.98 36.33 17.20
C SER A 156 -8.27 35.43 18.42
N PRO A 157 -7.45 35.49 19.48
CA PRO A 157 -7.73 34.76 20.71
C PRO A 157 -8.95 35.37 21.43
N PRO A 158 -9.83 34.58 22.05
CA PRO A 158 -10.84 35.11 22.96
C PRO A 158 -10.16 35.54 24.26
N ALA A 159 -10.53 36.72 24.75
CA ALA A 159 -10.11 37.25 26.05
C ALA A 159 -10.91 36.61 27.19
N ASP A 160 -10.25 36.44 28.33
CA ASP A 160 -10.77 35.79 29.54
C ASP A 160 -11.83 36.59 30.32
N SER A 161 -12.79 35.82 30.87
CA SER A 161 -13.54 35.99 32.14
C SER A 161 -14.55 37.14 32.34
N VAL A 162 -15.78 36.81 32.78
CA VAL A 162 -16.34 37.07 34.13
C VAL A 162 -17.77 36.47 34.22
N ILE A 163 -18.13 36.01 35.42
CA ILE A 163 -19.30 35.23 35.89
C ILE A 163 -20.47 36.18 36.24
N ASP A 164 -21.74 35.77 36.05
CA ASP A 164 -22.80 35.77 37.11
C ASP A 164 -24.20 35.32 36.64
N GLU A 165 -24.90 34.71 37.60
CA GLU A 165 -26.18 33.97 37.60
C GLU A 165 -27.45 34.80 37.29
N ALA A 166 -28.52 34.15 36.77
CA ALA A 166 -29.76 33.88 37.54
C ALA A 166 -30.98 33.42 36.66
N ILE A 167 -31.47 32.21 36.97
CA ILE A 167 -32.87 31.75 37.25
C ILE A 167 -34.05 32.17 36.33
N ALA A 168 -34.69 31.18 35.66
CA ALA A 168 -36.08 30.66 35.90
C ALA A 168 -36.59 29.84 34.68
N SER A 169 -36.80 28.52 34.81
CA SER A 169 -38.10 27.80 34.87
C SER A 169 -39.16 28.17 33.80
N VAL A 170 -39.61 27.17 33.01
CA VAL A 170 -41.01 26.66 32.93
C VAL A 170 -41.16 25.63 31.77
N ASN A 171 -41.66 24.44 32.14
CA ASN A 171 -42.52 23.43 31.46
C ASN A 171 -42.33 23.06 29.97
N ASP A 172 -42.24 21.79 29.55
CA ASP A 172 -43.07 20.57 29.73
C ASP A 172 -43.81 20.25 28.42
N LYS A 173 -43.50 19.09 27.79
CA LYS A 173 -44.43 18.12 27.16
C LYS A 173 -43.82 17.30 26.01
N ALA A 174 -44.27 16.04 25.98
CA ALA A 174 -43.87 14.91 25.17
C ALA A 174 -44.40 14.91 23.71
N SER A 175 -43.63 14.21 22.85
CA SER A 175 -43.90 13.30 21.69
C SER A 175 -45.29 13.20 21.02
N PRO A 176 -45.48 12.45 19.90
CA PRO A 176 -44.60 12.03 18.78
C PRO A 176 -45.27 12.26 17.38
N MET A 177 -44.56 12.10 16.25
CA MET A 177 -45.13 11.47 15.04
C MET A 177 -44.08 11.22 13.93
N GLU A 178 -44.23 10.05 13.30
CA GLU A 178 -43.59 9.61 12.07
C GLU A 178 -44.00 10.45 10.86
N THR A 179 -43.15 10.48 9.81
CA THR A 179 -43.51 10.08 8.43
C THR A 179 -42.25 9.91 7.58
N ASP A 180 -42.29 8.89 6.73
CA ASP A 180 -41.41 8.64 5.59
C ASP A 180 -41.30 9.85 4.63
N GLU A 181 -40.14 10.03 3.99
CA GLU A 181 -40.04 10.02 2.53
C GLU A 181 -38.60 10.19 2.04
N ALA A 182 -38.32 9.51 0.93
CA ALA A 182 -37.07 9.53 0.19
C ALA A 182 -36.82 10.89 -0.48
N SER A 183 -35.56 11.34 -0.53
CA SER A 183 -35.00 11.96 -1.73
C SER A 183 -33.50 12.24 -1.61
N ALA A 184 -32.91 12.35 -2.79
CA ALA A 184 -31.72 13.14 -3.12
C ALA A 184 -30.35 12.61 -2.66
N LEU A 185 -29.72 11.97 -3.64
CA LEU A 185 -28.27 11.92 -3.83
C LEU A 185 -27.75 13.37 -3.89
N GLU A 186 -27.15 13.88 -2.81
CA GLU A 186 -26.33 15.08 -2.85
C GLU A 186 -24.85 14.71 -2.88
N THR A 187 -24.20 15.16 -3.95
CA THR A 187 -22.76 15.14 -4.15
C THR A 187 -22.14 16.28 -3.35
N ASP A 188 -21.64 15.99 -2.16
CA ASP A 188 -20.83 16.95 -1.42
C ASP A 188 -19.34 16.78 -1.74
N ASP A 189 -18.89 17.74 -2.52
CA ASP A 189 -17.51 18.17 -2.68
C ASP A 189 -17.04 18.79 -1.35
N ALA A 190 -16.27 18.03 -0.57
CA ALA A 190 -15.62 18.53 0.63
C ALA A 190 -14.12 18.24 0.57
N SER A 191 -13.39 19.26 0.12
CA SER A 191 -12.02 19.62 0.50
C SER A 191 -11.69 19.19 1.94
N SER A 192 -11.19 17.96 2.10
CA SER A 192 -10.62 17.48 3.36
C SER A 192 -9.11 17.59 3.28
N THR A 193 -8.58 18.60 3.96
CA THR A 193 -7.17 18.83 4.24
C THR A 193 -6.60 17.66 5.05
N SER A 194 -5.91 16.75 4.37
CA SER A 194 -5.09 15.71 5.00
C SER A 194 -3.84 16.36 5.59
N THR A 195 -3.76 16.38 6.92
CA THR A 195 -2.52 16.73 7.63
C THR A 195 -1.65 15.48 7.68
N ASN A 196 -0.64 15.40 6.81
CA ASN A 196 0.41 14.39 6.94
C ASN A 196 1.26 14.77 8.16
N VAL A 197 1.09 14.09 9.28
CA VAL A 197 1.94 14.30 10.47
C VAL A 197 3.07 13.27 10.43
N PHE A 198 4.20 13.66 9.83
CA PHE A 198 5.43 12.87 9.84
C PHE A 198 6.15 13.06 11.17
N TYR A 199 5.88 12.21 12.16
CA TYR A 199 6.67 12.17 13.40
C TYR A 199 8.00 11.45 13.14
N GLY A 200 9.12 12.17 13.13
CA GLY A 200 10.44 11.56 13.36
C GLY A 200 11.49 11.63 12.24
N TRP A 201 11.35 12.51 11.25
CA TRP A 201 12.44 12.79 10.30
C TRP A 201 12.81 14.28 10.33
N GLU A 202 13.98 14.61 10.92
CA GLU A 202 14.52 15.99 11.00
C GLU A 202 15.14 16.49 9.68
N GLY A 203 15.22 15.65 8.65
CA GLY A 203 15.74 16.08 7.36
C GLY A 203 14.69 16.88 6.58
N LYS A 204 14.96 18.16 6.30
CA LYS A 204 14.22 18.90 5.27
C LYS A 204 14.28 18.10 3.98
N TYR A 205 13.13 17.64 3.47
CA TYR A 205 13.07 17.15 2.10
C TYR A 205 13.41 18.34 1.20
N PRO A 206 14.46 18.27 0.36
CA PRO A 206 14.71 19.35 -0.58
C PRO A 206 13.48 19.43 -1.48
N GLU A 207 12.81 20.59 -1.47
CA GLU A 207 11.73 20.88 -2.41
C GLU A 207 12.31 20.66 -3.81
N PRO A 208 11.71 19.81 -4.65
CA PRO A 208 12.21 19.65 -6.00
C PRO A 208 12.09 21.00 -6.70
N GLY A 209 13.23 21.63 -6.99
CA GLY A 209 13.29 22.62 -8.06
C GLY A 209 12.87 21.94 -9.36
N GLY A 210 12.29 22.68 -10.30
CA GLY A 210 11.83 22.11 -11.59
C GLY A 210 12.92 21.31 -12.33
N ASP A 211 14.19 21.62 -12.08
CA ASP A 211 15.36 20.98 -12.69
C ASP A 211 15.81 19.68 -11.98
N ASP A 212 15.32 19.40 -10.76
CA ASP A 212 15.77 18.24 -9.95
C ASP A 212 15.01 16.94 -10.28
N ALA A 213 13.90 17.01 -11.03
CA ALA A 213 13.05 15.85 -11.30
C ALA A 213 13.78 14.78 -12.15
N ASP A 214 14.60 15.23 -13.09
CA ASP A 214 15.38 14.38 -14.00
C ASP A 214 16.72 13.93 -13.39
N MET A 215 17.07 14.42 -12.19
CA MET A 215 18.27 13.99 -11.49
C MET A 215 18.21 12.50 -11.21
N ILE A 216 19.17 11.74 -11.76
CA ILE A 216 19.28 10.31 -11.50
C ILE A 216 19.82 10.08 -10.09
N ILE A 217 19.09 9.29 -9.30
CA ILE A 217 19.43 8.96 -7.93
C ILE A 217 19.53 7.44 -7.73
N ASP A 218 20.39 7.03 -6.80
CA ASP A 218 20.43 5.65 -6.29
C ASP A 218 19.33 5.48 -5.23
N ILE A 219 18.43 4.53 -5.45
CA ILE A 219 17.39 4.18 -4.51
C ILE A 219 18.02 3.42 -3.34
N LYS A 220 17.97 4.03 -2.14
CA LYS A 220 18.53 3.47 -0.91
C LYS A 220 17.50 2.78 -0.03
N HIS A 221 16.21 2.96 -0.30
CA HIS A 221 15.12 2.38 0.49
C HIS A 221 13.84 2.29 -0.33
N LEU A 222 12.94 1.40 0.09
CA LEU A 222 11.57 1.29 -0.39
C LEU A 222 10.57 1.64 0.70
N ILE A 223 9.36 2.06 0.31
CA ILE A 223 8.27 2.43 1.21
C ILE A 223 7.11 1.45 1.10
N ALA A 224 6.64 0.92 2.22
CA ALA A 224 5.35 0.23 2.31
C ALA A 224 4.35 1.14 3.03
N SER A 225 3.13 1.24 2.49
CA SER A 225 2.02 1.93 3.13
C SER A 225 0.98 0.89 3.50
N VAL A 226 0.67 0.77 4.80
CA VAL A 226 -0.14 -0.32 5.35
C VAL A 226 -1.27 0.25 6.17
N ASP A 227 -2.51 -0.12 5.87
CA ASP A 227 -3.68 0.23 6.68
C ASP A 227 -3.47 -0.22 8.13
N LEU A 228 -3.81 0.62 9.11
CA LEU A 228 -3.59 0.31 10.53
C LEU A 228 -4.36 -0.94 11.01
N GLU A 229 -5.48 -1.27 10.37
CA GLU A 229 -6.27 -2.47 10.69
C GLU A 229 -5.75 -3.72 9.93
N ASN A 230 -4.83 -3.57 8.97
CA ASN A 230 -4.19 -4.69 8.28
C ASN A 230 -3.02 -5.25 9.09
N GLU A 231 -3.33 -5.87 10.24
CA GLU A 231 -2.32 -6.40 11.15
C GLU A 231 -1.38 -7.41 10.50
N GLY A 232 -1.88 -8.19 9.53
CA GLY A 232 -1.09 -9.17 8.79
C GLY A 232 0.10 -8.51 8.08
N SER A 233 -0.18 -7.41 7.37
CA SER A 233 0.85 -6.65 6.65
C SER A 233 1.74 -5.84 7.58
N MET A 234 1.21 -5.34 8.70
CA MET A 234 2.02 -4.73 9.76
C MET A 234 3.04 -5.72 10.34
N ARG A 235 2.63 -6.98 10.57
CA ARG A 235 3.54 -8.05 11.01
C ARG A 235 4.59 -8.39 9.95
N VAL A 236 4.20 -8.46 8.68
CA VAL A 236 5.14 -8.71 7.58
C VAL A 236 6.20 -7.61 7.50
N ALA A 237 5.79 -6.34 7.52
CA ALA A 237 6.71 -5.22 7.47
C ALA A 237 7.74 -5.28 8.61
N ARG A 238 7.29 -5.52 9.85
CA ARG A 238 8.18 -5.70 11.02
C ARG A 238 9.14 -6.88 10.86
N LYS A 239 8.63 -8.05 10.45
CA LYS A 239 9.45 -9.28 10.29
C LYS A 239 10.48 -9.19 9.15
N CYS A 240 10.26 -8.29 8.20
CA CYS A 240 11.18 -8.02 7.10
C CYS A 240 12.18 -6.89 7.41
N GLY A 241 12.27 -6.44 8.66
CA GLY A 241 13.21 -5.39 9.07
C GLY A 241 12.74 -3.98 8.76
N GLY A 242 11.46 -3.80 8.42
CA GLY A 242 10.88 -2.49 8.17
C GLY A 242 10.90 -1.62 9.42
N LYS A 243 11.28 -0.35 9.23
CA LYS A 243 11.20 0.69 10.26
C LYS A 243 9.90 1.45 10.10
N HIS A 244 9.12 1.55 11.17
CA HIS A 244 7.93 2.41 11.17
C HIS A 244 8.40 3.87 11.21
N VAL A 245 7.96 4.67 10.23
CA VAL A 245 8.44 6.05 10.05
C VAL A 245 7.37 7.07 10.39
N ALA A 246 6.11 6.82 10.03
CA ALA A 246 5.03 7.78 10.22
C ALA A 246 3.67 7.10 10.12
N VAL A 247 2.62 7.81 10.51
CA VAL A 247 1.23 7.48 10.20
C VAL A 247 0.64 8.62 9.38
N ASN A 248 0.13 8.30 8.20
CA ASN A 248 -0.57 9.26 7.34
C ASN A 248 -2.07 9.13 7.53
N ASN A 249 -2.67 10.08 8.25
CA ASN A 249 -4.09 10.08 8.59
C ASN A 249 -4.96 10.38 7.36
N LYS A 250 -6.02 9.58 7.17
CA LYS A 250 -7.02 9.69 6.10
C LYS A 250 -6.39 9.93 4.73
N SER A 251 -5.34 9.19 4.42
CA SER A 251 -4.46 9.48 3.28
C SER A 251 -4.79 8.65 2.04
N VAL A 252 -5.30 7.44 2.22
CA VAL A 252 -5.51 6.49 1.10
C VAL A 252 -6.99 6.09 1.00
N LYS A 253 -7.52 6.16 -0.22
CA LYS A 253 -8.84 5.61 -0.55
C LYS A 253 -8.68 4.16 -0.97
N VAL A 254 -9.04 3.24 -0.07
CA VAL A 254 -9.13 1.80 -0.33
C VAL A 254 -10.50 1.53 -0.97
N TRP A 255 -10.56 0.66 -1.99
CA TRP A 255 -11.77 0.52 -2.83
C TRP A 255 -13.01 0.13 -2.02
N ARG A 256 -12.82 -0.69 -0.97
CA ARG A 256 -13.90 -1.27 -0.18
C ARG A 256 -14.54 -0.28 0.78
N PHE A 257 -13.77 0.66 1.32
CA PHE A 257 -14.21 1.54 2.40
C PHE A 257 -14.69 2.87 1.84
N ARG A 258 -15.79 3.41 2.37
CA ARG A 258 -16.31 4.73 1.96
C ARG A 258 -15.35 5.86 2.28
N GLU A 259 -14.67 5.77 3.42
CA GLU A 259 -13.76 6.80 3.90
C GLU A 259 -12.31 6.55 3.49
N LYS A 260 -11.49 7.60 3.57
CA LYS A 260 -10.04 7.44 3.48
C LYS A 260 -9.51 6.82 4.77
N ARG A 261 -8.47 6.03 4.64
CA ARG A 261 -7.90 5.21 5.70
C ARG A 261 -6.57 5.77 6.20
N ASP A 262 -6.28 5.48 7.46
CA ASP A 262 -5.00 5.79 8.09
C ASP A 262 -3.97 4.74 7.70
N MET A 263 -2.79 5.18 7.31
CA MET A 263 -1.75 4.31 6.80
C MET A 263 -0.47 4.44 7.61
N ALA A 264 0.00 3.34 8.20
CA ALA A 264 1.36 3.24 8.71
C ALA A 264 2.36 3.18 7.54
N ILE A 265 3.36 4.05 7.60
CA ILE A 265 4.44 4.15 6.61
C ILE A 265 5.65 3.41 7.15
N TRP A 266 6.09 2.40 6.40
CA TRP A 266 7.23 1.57 6.72
C TRP A 266 8.34 1.78 5.69
N ARG A 267 9.57 1.89 6.17
CA ARG A 267 10.76 2.02 5.34
C ARG A 267 11.59 0.74 5.38
N MET A 268 11.90 0.21 4.20
CA MET A 268 12.78 -0.94 3.99
C MET A 268 14.11 -0.43 3.44
N ASP A 269 15.13 -0.33 4.30
CA ASP A 269 16.45 0.13 3.88
C ASP A 269 17.20 -0.93 3.07
N ARG A 270 18.01 -0.49 2.11
CA ARG A 270 18.99 -1.35 1.47
C ARG A 270 20.02 -1.81 2.52
N PRO A 271 20.40 -3.11 2.54
CA PRO A 271 21.47 -3.55 3.42
C PRO A 271 22.74 -2.71 3.23
N GLY A 272 23.31 -2.22 4.34
CA GLY A 272 24.53 -1.41 4.34
C GLY A 272 24.35 0.08 3.99
N SER A 273 23.14 0.58 3.70
CA SER A 273 22.90 2.02 3.61
C SER A 273 22.81 2.63 5.01
N ARG A 274 23.91 3.18 5.52
CA ARG A 274 23.93 4.14 6.65
C ARG A 274 24.60 5.42 6.18
#